data_AF-A0A388T437-F1
#
_entry.id   AF-A0A388T437-F1
#
_cell.length_a   1.000
_cell.length_b   1.000
_cell.length_c   1.000
_cell.angle_alpha   90.00
_cell.angle_beta   90.00
_cell.angle_gamma   90.00
#
_symmetry.space_group_name_H-M   'P 1'
#
loop_
_entity.id
_entity.type
_entity.pdbx_description
1 polymer ?
#
loop_
_entity_poly.entity_id
_entity_poly.type
_entity_poly.pdbx_seq_one_letter_code
_entity_poly.pdbx_strand_id
1 'polypeptide(L)'
;MTSTGSRSRLAARSTSTPLIIGALLDLAAEVWADLPHSAADLTERPRLAGFAELLHALDRVTGWRSLDAFNGAQNALNDSVLDGHPIAGVLRDWTTSPAFPPGGWQGTMG
;
A
#
# COMPACT_ATOMS: atom_id res chain seq x y z
N MET A 1 26.13 6.62 -35.37
CA MET A 1 25.82 5.18 -35.31
C MET A 1 24.76 4.85 -34.22
N THR A 2 23.69 5.66 -34.10
CA THR A 2 22.68 5.57 -33.01
C THR A 2 21.24 5.41 -33.51
N SER A 3 21.00 5.58 -34.82
CA SER A 3 19.65 5.57 -35.41
C SER A 3 19.00 4.18 -35.46
N THR A 4 19.78 3.14 -35.79
CA THR A 4 19.28 1.77 -35.95
C THR A 4 18.82 1.13 -34.64
N GLY A 5 19.53 1.41 -33.53
CA GLY A 5 19.22 0.83 -32.20
C GLY A 5 18.03 1.45 -31.48
N SER A 6 17.60 2.66 -31.86
CA SER A 6 16.39 3.30 -31.32
C SER A 6 15.12 2.79 -32.03
N ARG A 7 15.20 2.60 -33.35
CA ARG A 7 14.10 2.06 -34.17
C ARG A 7 13.78 0.61 -33.87
N SER A 8 14.78 -0.24 -33.60
CA SER A 8 14.54 -1.65 -33.21
C SER A 8 13.85 -1.78 -31.85
N ARG A 9 14.17 -0.90 -30.89
CA ARG A 9 13.50 -0.85 -29.57
C ARG A 9 12.07 -0.35 -29.67
N LEU A 10 11.82 0.67 -30.50
CA LEU A 10 10.46 1.17 -30.77
C LEU A 10 9.60 0.11 -31.44
N ALA A 11 10.13 -0.58 -32.45
CA ALA A 11 9.45 -1.69 -33.13
C ALA A 11 9.13 -2.84 -32.16
N ALA A 12 10.12 -3.29 -31.37
CA ALA A 12 9.91 -4.32 -30.34
C ALA A 12 8.88 -3.90 -29.30
N ARG A 13 8.92 -2.65 -28.82
CA ARG A 13 7.92 -2.09 -27.91
C ARG A 13 6.52 -2.13 -28.53
N SER A 14 6.35 -1.68 -29.76
CA SER A 14 5.04 -1.69 -30.43
C SER A 14 4.49 -3.10 -30.66
N THR A 15 5.35 -4.10 -30.90
CA THR A 15 4.91 -5.49 -31.07
C THR A 15 4.53 -6.16 -29.76
N SER A 16 5.23 -5.86 -28.65
CA SER A 16 4.94 -6.45 -27.33
C SER A 16 3.86 -5.69 -26.54
N THR A 17 3.54 -4.45 -26.91
CA THR A 17 2.57 -3.61 -26.19
C THR A 17 1.18 -4.26 -26.06
N PRO A 18 0.58 -4.84 -27.11
CA PRO A 18 -0.73 -5.47 -27.00
C PRO A 18 -0.73 -6.68 -26.06
N LEU A 19 0.35 -7.47 -26.05
CA LEU A 19 0.49 -8.62 -25.16
C LEU A 19 0.60 -8.20 -23.69
N ILE A 20 1.38 -7.14 -23.43
CA ILE A 20 1.52 -6.58 -22.08
C ILE A 20 0.18 -6.04 -21.58
N ILE A 21 -0.54 -5.32 -22.43
CA ILE A 21 -1.87 -4.80 -22.08
C ILE A 21 -2.86 -5.96 -21.85
N GLY A 22 -2.85 -6.98 -22.70
CA GLY A 22 -3.66 -8.19 -22.52
C GLY A 22 -3.40 -8.84 -21.16
N ALA A 23 -2.14 -9.13 -20.84
CA ALA A 23 -1.76 -9.72 -19.57
C ALA A 23 -2.15 -8.85 -18.35
N LEU A 24 -2.06 -7.52 -18.47
CA LEU A 24 -2.51 -6.61 -17.41
C LEU A 24 -4.03 -6.61 -17.23
N LEU A 25 -4.78 -6.73 -18.33
CA LEU A 25 -6.24 -6.82 -18.29
C LEU A 25 -6.70 -8.17 -17.73
N ASP A 26 -6.03 -9.25 -18.09
CA ASP A 26 -6.29 -10.60 -17.54
C ASP A 26 -6.05 -10.59 -16.03
N LEU A 27 -4.90 -10.06 -15.58
CA LEU A 27 -4.60 -9.91 -14.15
C LEU A 27 -5.66 -9.04 -13.45
N ALA A 28 -6.07 -7.92 -14.06
CA ALA A 28 -7.09 -7.06 -13.48
C ALA A 28 -8.44 -7.79 -13.33
N ALA A 29 -8.82 -8.62 -14.30
CA ALA A 29 -10.05 -9.41 -14.24
C ALA A 29 -9.98 -10.47 -13.14
N GLU A 30 -8.85 -11.18 -13.00
CA GLU A 30 -8.64 -12.17 -11.93
C GLU A 30 -8.71 -11.53 -10.54
N VAL A 31 -8.04 -10.39 -10.34
CA VAL A 31 -8.08 -9.64 -9.07
C VAL A 31 -9.49 -9.15 -8.76
N TRP A 32 -10.21 -8.64 -9.75
CA TRP A 32 -11.57 -8.16 -9.55
C TRP A 32 -12.54 -9.29 -9.17
N ALA A 33 -12.33 -10.50 -9.71
CA ALA A 33 -13.11 -11.68 -9.35
C ALA A 33 -12.82 -12.18 -7.93
N ASP A 34 -11.58 -12.04 -7.43
CA ASP A 34 -11.20 -12.46 -6.06
C ASP A 34 -11.57 -11.44 -4.97
N LEU A 35 -11.82 -10.17 -5.34
CA LEU A 35 -12.08 -9.06 -4.40
C LEU A 35 -13.13 -9.32 -3.31
N PRO A 36 -14.27 -10.00 -3.58
CA PRO A 36 -15.22 -10.35 -2.52
C PRO A 36 -14.65 -11.30 -1.47
N HIS A 37 -13.74 -12.20 -1.85
CA HIS A 37 -13.07 -13.13 -0.94
C HIS A 37 -11.99 -12.42 -0.14
N SER A 38 -11.20 -11.55 -0.79
CA SER A 38 -10.17 -10.78 -0.09
C SER A 38 -10.77 -9.84 0.97
N ALA A 39 -11.90 -9.21 0.68
CA ALA A 39 -12.59 -8.34 1.62
C ALA A 39 -13.15 -9.07 2.84
N ALA A 40 -13.51 -10.35 2.70
CA ALA A 40 -13.99 -11.17 3.81
C ALA A 40 -12.85 -11.63 4.75
N ASP A 41 -11.65 -11.86 4.21
CA ASP A 41 -10.50 -12.37 4.97
C ASP A 41 -9.73 -11.26 5.71
N LEU A 42 -9.93 -9.99 5.32
CA LEU A 42 -9.36 -8.82 6.00
C LEU A 42 -9.98 -8.62 7.39
N THR A 43 -9.30 -9.17 8.39
CA THR A 43 -9.75 -9.16 9.80
C THR A 43 -9.64 -7.78 10.45
N GLU A 44 -8.71 -6.97 9.98
CA GLU A 44 -8.50 -5.59 10.42
C GLU A 44 -8.63 -4.68 9.19
N ARG A 45 -9.46 -3.63 9.28
CA ARG A 45 -9.66 -2.69 8.16
C ARG A 45 -8.69 -1.51 8.32
N PRO A 46 -7.53 -1.50 7.64
CA PRO A 46 -6.60 -0.40 7.74
C PRO A 46 -7.16 0.87 7.10
N ARG A 47 -6.44 1.98 7.27
CA ARG A 47 -6.66 3.20 6.47
C ARG A 47 -6.62 2.83 4.98
N LEU A 48 -7.55 3.38 4.19
CA LEU A 48 -7.77 3.00 2.78
C LEU A 48 -8.18 1.53 2.61
N ALA A 49 -9.14 1.06 3.42
CA ALA A 49 -9.62 -0.33 3.40
C ALA A 49 -9.88 -0.89 1.99
N GLY A 50 -10.55 -0.15 1.09
CA GLY A 50 -10.77 -0.62 -0.29
C GLY A 50 -9.48 -0.84 -1.11
N PHE A 51 -8.42 -0.08 -0.82
CA PHE A 51 -7.12 -0.31 -1.45
C PHE A 51 -6.40 -1.51 -0.82
N ALA A 52 -6.53 -1.71 0.50
CA ALA A 52 -6.02 -2.89 1.17
C ALA A 52 -6.71 -4.18 0.68
N GLU A 53 -8.04 -4.13 0.47
CA GLU A 53 -8.84 -5.20 -0.13
C GLU A 53 -8.33 -5.56 -1.54
N LEU A 54 -7.99 -4.56 -2.35
CA LEU A 54 -7.41 -4.74 -3.68
C LEU A 54 -5.99 -5.35 -3.64
N LEU A 55 -5.11 -4.86 -2.75
CA LEU A 55 -3.77 -5.41 -2.60
C LEU A 55 -3.80 -6.84 -2.06
N HIS A 56 -4.75 -7.15 -1.18
CA HIS A 56 -4.93 -8.50 -0.67
C HIS A 56 -5.42 -9.46 -1.76
N ALA A 57 -6.37 -9.04 -2.60
CA ALA A 57 -6.79 -9.81 -3.77
C ALA A 57 -5.63 -10.02 -4.76
N LEU A 58 -4.82 -8.99 -5.00
CA LEU A 58 -3.61 -9.11 -5.83
C LEU A 58 -2.63 -10.14 -5.27
N ASP A 59 -2.38 -10.13 -3.97
CA ASP A 59 -1.48 -11.07 -3.30
C ASP A 59 -2.01 -12.51 -3.38
N ARG A 60 -3.33 -12.71 -3.30
CA ARG A 60 -3.97 -14.02 -3.47
C ARG A 60 -3.87 -14.57 -4.89
N VAL A 61 -4.05 -13.71 -5.90
CA VAL A 61 -3.96 -14.10 -7.33
C VAL A 61 -2.51 -14.36 -7.75
N THR A 62 -1.56 -13.57 -7.27
CA THR A 62 -0.17 -13.58 -7.77
C THR A 62 0.84 -14.26 -6.85
N GLY A 63 0.50 -14.47 -5.57
CA GLY A 63 1.42 -14.89 -4.52
C GLY A 63 2.38 -13.79 -4.06
N TRP A 64 2.12 -12.52 -4.42
CA TRP A 64 2.94 -11.38 -4.00
C TRP A 64 2.69 -11.00 -2.54
N ARG A 65 3.42 -9.98 -2.07
CA ARG A 65 3.32 -9.39 -0.73
C ARG A 65 3.13 -7.87 -0.82
N SER A 66 2.25 -7.44 -1.70
CA SER A 66 1.96 -6.06 -2.05
C SER A 66 1.31 -5.32 -0.89
N LEU A 67 0.41 -5.98 -0.14
CA LEU A 67 -0.21 -5.39 1.04
C LEU A 67 0.83 -5.12 2.14
N ASP A 68 1.70 -6.09 2.41
CA ASP A 68 2.80 -5.94 3.37
C ASP A 68 3.74 -4.80 2.98
N ALA A 69 4.13 -4.74 1.69
CA ALA A 69 5.00 -3.69 1.18
C ALA A 69 4.35 -2.30 1.30
N PHE A 70 3.06 -2.19 1.00
CA PHE A 70 2.32 -0.94 1.15
C PHE A 70 2.25 -0.49 2.63
N ASN A 71 1.90 -1.41 3.53
CA ASN A 71 1.84 -1.12 4.96
C ASN A 71 3.22 -0.72 5.52
N GLY A 72 4.28 -1.40 5.10
CA GLY A 72 5.66 -1.04 5.44
C GLY A 72 6.03 0.38 5.00
N ALA A 73 5.65 0.78 3.77
CA ALA A 73 5.89 2.13 3.27
C ALA A 73 5.10 3.20 4.03
N GLN A 74 3.84 2.93 4.39
CA GLN A 74 3.03 3.84 5.21
C GLN A 74 3.60 4.02 6.62
N ASN A 75 4.07 2.93 7.24
CA ASN A 75 4.70 2.99 8.56
C ASN A 75 5.98 3.82 8.53
N ALA A 76 6.85 3.61 7.54
CA ALA A 76 8.07 4.40 7.38
C ALA A 76 7.79 5.90 7.20
N LEU A 77 6.74 6.26 6.45
CA LEU A 77 6.31 7.65 6.30
C LEU A 77 5.81 8.23 7.63
N ASN A 78 4.99 7.50 8.37
CA ASN A 78 4.53 7.93 9.69
C ASN A 78 5.70 8.13 10.65
N ASP A 79 6.64 7.19 10.71
CA ASP A 79 7.81 7.29 11.58
C ASP A 79 8.66 8.52 11.23
N SER A 80 8.90 8.76 9.93
CA SER A 80 9.61 9.95 9.47
C SER A 80 8.90 11.26 9.85
N VAL A 81 7.57 11.30 9.81
CA VAL A 81 6.79 12.48 10.21
C VAL A 81 6.90 12.71 11.72
N LEU A 82 6.80 11.64 12.51
CA LEU A 82 6.87 11.71 13.96
C LEU A 82 8.27 12.14 14.43
N ASP A 83 9.33 11.63 13.79
CA ASP A 83 10.71 11.97 14.12
C ASP A 83 11.07 13.40 13.68
N GLY A 84 10.47 13.88 12.58
CA GLY A 84 10.68 15.24 12.07
C GLY A 84 9.87 16.33 12.79
N HIS A 85 8.90 15.96 13.62
CA HIS A 85 7.97 16.91 14.24
C HIS A 85 8.14 16.98 15.77
N PRO A 86 8.72 18.06 16.33
CA PRO A 86 9.05 18.16 17.76
C PRO A 86 7.87 17.89 18.69
N ILE A 87 6.68 18.39 18.35
CA ILE A 87 5.46 18.15 19.16
C ILE A 87 5.05 16.68 19.11
N ALA A 88 5.23 16.00 17.98
CA ALA A 88 4.81 14.61 17.82
C ALA A 88 5.71 13.68 18.65
N GLY A 89 7.02 13.95 18.68
CA GLY A 89 7.96 13.29 19.58
C GLY A 89 7.59 13.47 21.05
N VAL A 90 7.35 14.71 21.48
CA VAL A 90 6.94 15.00 22.87
C VAL A 90 5.63 14.31 23.25
N LEU A 91 4.64 14.26 22.35
CA LEU A 91 3.39 13.54 22.59
C LEU A 91 3.60 12.03 22.72
N ARG A 92 4.43 11.43 21.84
CA ARG A 92 4.78 10.01 21.91
C ARG A 92 5.44 9.66 23.25
N ASP A 93 6.43 10.46 23.66
CA ASP A 93 7.12 10.29 24.94
C ASP A 93 6.16 10.44 26.12
N TRP A 94 5.25 11.42 26.05
CA TRP A 94 4.23 11.60 27.08
C TRP A 94 3.31 10.38 27.18
N THR A 95 2.83 9.81 26.07
CA THR A 95 1.93 8.63 26.08
C THR A 95 2.56 7.36 26.64
N THR A 96 3.88 7.26 26.65
CA THR A 96 4.62 6.13 27.23
C THR A 96 5.13 6.42 28.65
N SER A 97 4.94 7.65 29.14
CA SER A 97 5.37 8.06 30.47
C SER A 97 4.41 7.60 31.57
N PRO A 98 4.88 7.48 32.82
CA PRO A 98 4.02 7.22 33.98
C PRO A 98 2.96 8.30 34.26
N ALA A 99 3.12 9.49 33.65
CA ALA A 99 2.17 10.59 33.77
C ALA A 99 0.97 10.44 32.81
N PHE A 100 1.03 9.50 31.86
CA PHE A 100 -0.10 9.22 30.99
C PHE A 100 -1.20 8.50 31.77
N PRO A 101 -2.48 8.90 31.64
CA PRO A 101 -3.55 8.28 32.41
C PRO A 101 -3.70 6.80 32.05
N PRO A 102 -3.85 5.89 33.05
CA PRO A 102 -4.01 4.46 32.79
C PRO A 102 -5.33 4.12 32.05
N GLY A 103 -6.30 5.03 32.05
CA GLY A 103 -7.55 4.93 31.26
C GLY A 103 -7.49 5.59 29.88
N GLY A 104 -6.30 6.03 29.44
CA GLY A 104 -6.13 6.80 28.21
C GLY A 104 -6.47 8.29 28.37
N TRP A 105 -6.19 9.07 27.32
CA TRP A 105 -6.55 10.48 27.29
C TRP A 105 -8.07 10.63 27.22
N GLN A 106 -8.66 11.24 28.26
CA GLN A 106 -10.04 11.71 28.22
C GLN A 106 -9.99 13.19 27.82
N GLY A 107 -10.46 13.51 26.62
CA GLY A 107 -10.45 14.89 26.10
C GLY A 107 -11.22 15.86 27.00
N THR A 108 -11.08 17.16 26.75
CA THR A 108 -11.70 18.23 27.55
C THR A 108 -13.20 18.43 27.28
N MET A 109 -13.97 17.36 27.01
CA MET A 109 -15.42 17.46 26.93
C MET A 109 -16.00 17.54 28.36
N GLY A 110 -16.00 18.76 28.89
CA GLY A 110 -16.99 19.24 29.84
C GLY A 110 -18.10 19.96 29.10
#